data_AF-A0A261C8K1-F1
#
_entry.id   AF-A0A261C8K1-F1
#
_cell.length_a   1.000
_cell.length_b   1.000
_cell.length_c   1.000
_cell.angle_alpha   90.00
_cell.angle_beta   90.00
_cell.angle_gamma   90.00
#
_symmetry.space_group_name_H-M   'P 1'
#
loop_
_entity.id
_entity.type
_entity.pdbx_description
1 polymer ?
#
loop_
_entity_poly.entity_id
_entity_poly.type
_entity_poly.pdbx_seq_one_letter_code
_entity_poly.pdbx_strand_id
1 'polypeptide(L)'
;MHRFVIVLALPLLAFAATPNEKLKQCCATLKDADKECVDRFCDFNAISQANILNFMSTCGERGPTVGQMWDCASLRHNHEKCCIDKGVSGDCLKYCTAHKGAPSDYLNYAFCTENFNEIRDCFHEHLEKNEPFKKL
;
A
#
# COMPACT_ATOMS: atom_id res chain seq x y z
N MET A 1 -20.55 56.35 -11.30
CA MET A 1 -20.70 54.96 -11.80
C MET A 1 -19.57 54.13 -11.19
N HIS A 2 -19.85 53.29 -10.19
CA HIS A 2 -18.88 52.34 -9.65
C HIS A 2 -19.48 50.94 -9.80
N ARG A 3 -18.89 50.13 -10.68
CA ARG A 3 -19.26 48.73 -10.86
C ARG A 3 -18.52 47.92 -9.80
N PHE A 4 -19.21 47.51 -8.75
CA PHE A 4 -18.69 46.52 -7.81
C PHE A 4 -18.71 45.14 -8.49
N VAL A 5 -17.53 44.60 -8.79
CA VAL A 5 -17.36 43.22 -9.24
C VAL A 5 -17.21 42.36 -7.99
N ILE A 6 -18.25 41.59 -7.67
CA ILE A 6 -18.18 40.59 -6.60
C ILE A 6 -17.49 39.36 -7.18
N VAL A 7 -16.23 39.15 -6.83
CA VAL A 7 -15.51 37.91 -7.12
C VAL A 7 -15.88 36.90 -6.03
N LEU A 8 -16.81 35.99 -6.35
CA LEU A 8 -17.10 34.82 -5.54
C LEU A 8 -15.90 33.86 -5.60
N ALA A 9 -15.02 33.93 -4.60
CA ALA A 9 -14.01 32.91 -4.39
C ALA A 9 -14.70 31.64 -3.87
N LEU A 10 -15.00 30.71 -4.78
CA LEU A 10 -15.38 29.35 -4.42
C LEU A 10 -14.17 28.69 -3.73
N PRO A 11 -14.29 28.21 -2.48
CA PRO A 11 -13.21 27.46 -1.87
C PRO A 11 -13.01 26.19 -2.68
N LEU A 12 -11.83 26.03 -3.29
CA LEU A 12 -11.37 24.76 -3.83
C LEU A 12 -11.33 23.77 -2.66
N LEU A 13 -12.36 22.93 -2.55
CA LEU A 13 -12.30 21.73 -1.72
C LEU A 13 -11.20 20.85 -2.33
N ALA A 14 -9.98 20.98 -1.83
CA ALA A 14 -8.92 20.03 -2.13
C ALA A 14 -9.35 18.69 -1.53
N PHE A 15 -9.83 17.78 -2.39
CA PHE A 15 -10.11 16.41 -1.98
C PHE A 15 -8.79 15.78 -1.52
N ALA A 16 -8.76 15.28 -0.28
CA ALA A 16 -7.62 14.53 0.21
C ALA A 16 -7.41 13.29 -0.66
N ALA A 17 -6.16 13.00 -1.02
CA ALA A 17 -5.84 11.82 -1.81
C ALA A 17 -6.30 10.55 -1.08
N THR A 18 -6.93 9.64 -1.81
CA THR A 18 -7.30 8.32 -1.30
C THR A 18 -6.05 7.51 -0.95
N PRO A 19 -6.15 6.51 -0.05
CA PRO A 19 -5.02 5.65 0.26
C PRO A 19 -4.39 5.00 -0.98
N ASN A 20 -5.22 4.59 -1.95
CA ASN A 20 -4.71 3.98 -3.18
C ASN A 20 -3.97 4.98 -4.07
N GLU A 21 -4.40 6.25 -4.13
CA GLU A 21 -3.65 7.32 -4.82
C GLU A 21 -2.31 7.59 -4.12
N LYS A 22 -2.30 7.63 -2.78
CA LYS A 22 -1.06 7.79 -2.00
C LYS A 22 -0.10 6.63 -2.23
N LEU A 23 -0.59 5.39 -2.28
CA LEU A 23 0.20 4.20 -2.63
C LEU A 23 0.83 4.35 -4.03
N LYS A 24 0.04 4.72 -5.02
CA LYS A 24 0.52 4.94 -6.41
C LYS A 24 1.56 6.06 -6.50
N GLN A 25 1.40 7.14 -5.73
CA GLN A 25 2.40 8.21 -5.66
C GLN A 25 3.75 7.70 -5.14
N CYS A 26 3.75 6.82 -4.13
CA CYS A 26 4.99 6.19 -3.65
C CYS A 26 5.59 5.26 -4.71
N CYS A 27 4.79 4.40 -5.35
CA CYS A 27 5.29 3.47 -6.35
C CYS A 27 5.93 4.17 -7.55
N ALA A 28 5.41 5.35 -7.94
CA ALA A 28 5.98 6.15 -9.01
C ALA A 28 7.43 6.63 -8.73
N THR A 29 7.88 6.60 -7.47
CA THR A 29 9.26 6.94 -7.10
C THR A 29 10.20 5.74 -7.05
N LEU A 30 9.72 4.51 -7.26
CA LEU A 30 10.53 3.29 -7.18
C LEU A 30 11.36 3.12 -8.46
N LYS A 31 12.68 3.32 -8.35
CA LYS A 31 13.62 3.21 -9.48
C LYS A 31 14.12 1.79 -9.74
N ASP A 32 14.16 0.95 -8.70
CA ASP A 32 14.71 -0.41 -8.77
C ASP A 32 13.62 -1.49 -8.84
N ALA A 33 12.34 -1.10 -8.76
CA ALA A 33 11.22 -2.00 -8.91
C ALA A 33 10.94 -2.29 -10.38
N ASP A 34 10.49 -3.50 -10.67
CA ASP A 34 10.07 -3.92 -11.99
C ASP A 34 8.85 -3.10 -12.45
N LYS A 35 8.96 -2.49 -13.63
CA LYS A 35 7.96 -1.56 -14.14
C LYS A 35 6.60 -2.22 -14.39
N GLU A 36 6.59 -3.43 -14.94
CA GLU A 36 5.35 -4.15 -15.20
C GLU A 36 4.63 -4.46 -13.87
N CYS A 37 5.38 -4.87 -12.86
CA CYS A 37 4.82 -5.12 -11.54
C CYS A 37 4.24 -3.88 -10.88
N VAL A 38 4.94 -2.74 -10.96
CA VAL A 38 4.43 -1.46 -10.47
C VAL A 38 3.14 -1.07 -11.19
N ASP A 39 3.14 -1.11 -12.52
CA ASP A 39 2.00 -0.70 -13.36
C ASP A 39 0.76 -1.58 -13.13
N ARG A 40 0.95 -2.89 -12.89
CA ARG A 40 -0.15 -3.86 -12.74
C ARG A 40 -0.62 -4.06 -11.30
N PHE A 41 0.28 -3.97 -10.33
CA PHE A 41 0.02 -4.44 -8.96
C PHE A 41 0.26 -3.39 -7.86
N CYS A 42 0.70 -2.17 -8.17
CA CYS A 42 0.74 -1.11 -7.17
C CYS A 42 -0.68 -0.57 -6.89
N ASP A 43 -1.45 -1.38 -6.18
CA ASP A 43 -2.83 -1.15 -5.81
C ASP A 43 -3.17 -2.02 -4.60
N PHE A 44 -3.96 -1.52 -3.65
CA PHE A 44 -4.37 -2.32 -2.49
C PHE A 44 -5.15 -3.57 -2.87
N ASN A 45 -5.78 -3.61 -4.05
CA ASN A 45 -6.44 -4.81 -4.54
C ASN A 45 -5.45 -5.97 -4.75
N ALA A 46 -4.18 -5.71 -5.05
CA ALA A 46 -3.15 -6.76 -5.19
C ALA A 46 -2.81 -7.40 -3.83
N ILE A 47 -2.94 -6.65 -2.74
CA ILE A 47 -2.76 -7.12 -1.37
C ILE A 47 -4.11 -7.61 -0.85
N SER A 48 -4.71 -8.60 -1.49
CA SER A 48 -5.98 -9.18 -1.03
C SER A 48 -5.93 -10.69 -1.10
N GLN A 49 -6.78 -11.36 -0.34
CA GLN A 49 -6.90 -12.82 -0.38
C GLN A 49 -7.07 -13.34 -1.82
N ALA A 50 -7.83 -12.62 -2.65
CA ALA A 50 -8.13 -13.02 -4.03
C ALA A 50 -6.95 -12.83 -5.00
N ASN A 51 -6.09 -11.83 -4.77
CA ASN A 51 -5.09 -11.41 -5.77
C ASN A 51 -3.64 -11.60 -5.33
N ILE A 52 -3.38 -11.85 -4.04
CA ILE A 52 -2.02 -11.89 -3.51
C ILE A 52 -1.15 -12.96 -4.19
N LEU A 53 -1.72 -14.12 -4.52
CA LEU A 53 -0.97 -15.17 -5.20
C LEU A 53 -0.66 -14.85 -6.66
N ASN A 54 -1.53 -14.09 -7.34
CA ASN A 54 -1.26 -13.59 -8.69
C ASN A 54 -0.18 -12.50 -8.69
N PHE A 55 -0.20 -11.62 -7.68
CA PHE A 55 0.88 -10.66 -7.46
C PHE A 55 2.22 -11.39 -7.24
N MET A 56 2.23 -12.38 -6.34
CA MET A 56 3.46 -13.11 -6.01
C MET A 56 3.96 -14.00 -7.14
N SER A 57 3.09 -14.67 -7.89
CA SER A 57 3.49 -15.49 -9.04
C SER A 57 4.12 -14.66 -10.16
N THR A 58 3.73 -13.38 -10.28
CA THR A 58 4.25 -12.47 -11.30
C THR A 58 5.52 -11.74 -10.83
N CYS A 59 5.53 -11.28 -9.59
CA CYS A 59 6.49 -10.29 -9.09
C CYS A 59 7.48 -10.83 -8.04
N GLY A 60 7.24 -12.02 -7.49
CA GLY A 60 8.01 -12.57 -6.36
C GLY A 60 9.51 -12.66 -6.61
N GLU A 61 9.92 -13.01 -7.83
CA GLU A 61 11.33 -13.13 -8.21
C GLU A 61 11.90 -11.90 -8.93
N ARG A 62 11.13 -10.82 -9.07
CA ARG A 62 11.55 -9.62 -9.82
C ARG A 62 12.34 -8.65 -8.95
N GLY A 63 13.46 -9.11 -8.42
CA GLY A 63 14.37 -8.28 -7.63
C GLY A 63 13.70 -7.67 -6.38
N PRO A 64 13.94 -6.38 -6.05
CA PRO A 64 13.44 -5.78 -4.82
C PRO A 64 11.96 -5.36 -4.88
N THR A 65 11.26 -5.67 -5.98
CA THR A 65 9.93 -5.15 -6.32
C THR A 65 8.90 -5.37 -5.21
N VAL A 66 8.70 -6.61 -4.75
CA VAL A 66 7.68 -6.91 -3.73
C VAL A 66 7.97 -6.15 -2.43
N GLY A 67 9.21 -6.18 -1.96
CA GLY A 67 9.61 -5.47 -0.74
C GLY A 67 9.37 -3.95 -0.84
N GLN A 68 9.72 -3.34 -1.98
CA GLN A 68 9.53 -1.90 -2.20
C GLN A 68 8.05 -1.49 -2.29
N MET A 69 7.22 -2.31 -2.95
CA MET A 69 5.78 -2.08 -2.98
C MET A 69 5.16 -2.24 -1.59
N TRP A 70 5.68 -3.17 -0.79
CA TRP A 70 5.27 -3.33 0.61
C TRP A 70 5.67 -2.14 1.48
N ASP A 71 6.86 -1.57 1.28
CA ASP A 71 7.30 -0.35 1.97
C ASP A 71 6.33 0.81 1.69
N CYS A 72 5.88 0.95 0.44
CA CYS A 72 4.88 1.94 0.05
C CYS A 72 3.52 1.71 0.73
N ALA A 73 3.00 0.48 0.70
CA ALA A 73 1.69 0.16 1.26
C ALA A 73 1.68 0.31 2.80
N SER A 74 2.71 -0.21 3.47
CA SER A 74 2.82 -0.23 4.93
C SER A 74 3.29 1.09 5.54
N LEU A 75 3.73 2.06 4.72
CA LEU A 75 4.49 3.25 5.17
C LEU A 75 5.71 2.90 6.05
N ARG A 76 6.24 1.67 5.93
CA ARG A 76 7.29 1.12 6.79
C ARG A 76 6.95 1.20 8.29
N HIS A 77 5.67 1.18 8.64
CA HIS A 77 5.21 1.20 10.00
C HIS A 77 4.99 -0.24 10.54
N ASN A 78 5.02 -0.41 11.86
CA ASN A 78 4.67 -1.68 12.47
C ASN A 78 3.16 -1.74 12.69
N HIS A 79 2.47 -2.62 11.97
CA HIS A 79 1.01 -2.81 12.04
C HIS A 79 0.58 -4.01 12.91
N GLU A 80 1.51 -4.64 13.64
CA GLU A 80 1.24 -5.87 14.40
C GLU A 80 0.01 -5.75 15.29
N LYS A 81 -0.12 -4.64 16.04
CA LYS A 81 -1.29 -4.41 16.89
C LYS A 81 -2.60 -4.42 16.09
N CYS A 82 -2.66 -3.69 14.98
CA CYS A 82 -3.86 -3.65 14.13
C CYS A 82 -4.19 -5.04 13.57
N CYS A 83 -3.16 -5.75 13.10
CA CYS A 83 -3.29 -7.10 12.57
C CYS A 83 -3.84 -8.09 13.60
N ILE A 84 -3.30 -8.07 14.82
CA ILE A 84 -3.80 -8.91 15.93
C ILE A 84 -5.26 -8.58 16.23
N ASP A 85 -5.61 -7.29 16.30
CA ASP A 85 -6.98 -6.85 16.57
C ASP A 85 -7.95 -7.28 15.45
N LYS A 86 -7.47 -7.50 14.22
CA LYS A 86 -8.25 -8.03 13.09
C LYS A 86 -8.17 -9.56 12.92
N GLY A 87 -7.49 -10.27 13.82
CA GLY A 87 -7.46 -11.73 13.83
C GLY A 87 -6.27 -12.39 13.11
N VAL A 88 -5.30 -11.61 12.61
CA VAL A 88 -4.06 -12.15 12.07
C VAL A 88 -3.20 -12.68 13.21
N SER A 89 -2.67 -13.90 13.07
CA SER A 89 -1.89 -14.55 14.12
C SER A 89 -0.77 -15.42 13.56
N GLY A 90 0.09 -15.90 14.45
CA GLY A 90 1.19 -16.82 14.12
C GLY A 90 2.19 -16.23 13.11
N ASP A 91 2.65 -17.08 12.20
CA ASP A 91 3.70 -16.74 11.23
C ASP A 91 3.28 -15.67 10.21
N CYS A 92 1.98 -15.35 10.12
CA CYS A 92 1.48 -14.34 9.20
C CYS A 92 1.69 -12.90 9.70
N LEU A 93 1.95 -12.71 11.00
CA LEU A 93 2.27 -11.39 11.57
C LEU A 93 3.55 -10.76 10.97
N LYS A 94 4.43 -11.56 10.37
CA LYS A 94 5.63 -11.06 9.67
C LYS A 94 5.29 -10.11 8.51
N TYR A 95 4.10 -10.24 7.93
CA TYR A 95 3.64 -9.33 6.87
C TYR A 95 3.12 -8.00 7.41
N CYS A 96 2.70 -7.96 8.68
CA CYS A 96 2.25 -6.74 9.38
C CYS A 96 3.41 -5.88 9.88
N THR A 97 4.54 -6.52 10.19
CA THR A 97 5.74 -5.89 10.74
C THR A 97 6.80 -5.62 9.67
N ALA A 98 6.43 -5.65 8.39
CA ALA A 98 7.32 -5.57 7.21
C ALA A 98 7.92 -4.16 6.95
N HIS A 99 8.41 -3.49 7.99
CA HIS A 99 9.04 -2.16 7.94
C HIS A 99 10.39 -2.11 7.19
N LYS A 100 10.87 -3.26 6.70
CA LYS A 100 12.07 -3.42 5.86
C LYS A 100 11.74 -4.16 4.56
N GLY A 101 10.50 -4.07 4.10
CA GLY A 101 9.94 -4.91 3.05
C GLY A 101 9.35 -6.21 3.60
N ALA A 102 8.36 -6.75 2.88
CA ALA A 102 7.84 -8.08 3.16
C ALA A 102 8.78 -9.17 2.64
N PRO A 103 8.73 -10.39 3.23
CA PRO A 103 9.30 -11.58 2.61
C PRO A 103 8.84 -11.72 1.16
N SER A 104 9.63 -12.31 0.27
CA SER A 104 9.23 -12.58 -1.13
C SER A 104 8.98 -14.06 -1.43
N ASP A 105 9.06 -14.93 -0.42
CA ASP A 105 8.88 -16.37 -0.57
C ASP A 105 7.40 -16.76 -0.83
N TYR A 106 7.13 -17.31 -2.01
CA TYR A 106 5.77 -17.63 -2.46
C TYR A 106 4.99 -18.55 -1.51
N LEU A 107 5.65 -19.57 -0.93
CA LEU A 107 4.97 -20.54 -0.06
C LEU A 107 4.45 -19.89 1.23
N ASN A 108 5.20 -18.93 1.78
CA ASN A 108 4.73 -18.15 2.92
C ASN A 108 3.52 -17.26 2.59
N TYR A 109 3.40 -16.76 1.35
CA TYR A 109 2.19 -16.05 0.93
C TYR A 109 1.02 -17.00 0.75
N ALA A 110 1.25 -18.17 0.13
CA ALA A 110 0.23 -19.20 -0.02
C ALA A 110 -0.35 -19.63 1.32
N PHE A 111 0.50 -19.87 2.32
CA PHE A 111 0.09 -20.20 3.68
C PHE A 111 -0.76 -19.09 4.34
N CYS A 112 -0.39 -17.83 4.14
CA CYS A 112 -1.06 -16.69 4.78
C CYS A 112 -2.19 -16.07 3.95
N THR A 113 -2.61 -16.70 2.84
CA THR A 113 -3.54 -16.11 1.86
C THR A 113 -4.80 -15.52 2.51
N GLU A 114 -5.37 -16.22 3.49
CA GLU A 114 -6.60 -15.81 4.18
C GLU A 114 -6.48 -14.55 5.05
N ASN A 115 -5.26 -14.14 5.42
CA ASN A 115 -5.02 -12.99 6.30
C ASN A 115 -4.81 -11.68 5.52
N PHE A 116 -4.68 -11.72 4.19
CA PHE A 116 -4.25 -10.53 3.44
C PHE A 116 -5.31 -9.44 3.33
N ASN A 117 -6.59 -9.76 3.52
CA ASN A 117 -7.61 -8.71 3.58
C ASN A 117 -7.43 -7.85 4.84
N GLU A 118 -7.20 -8.50 5.98
CA GLU A 118 -7.02 -7.88 7.29
C GLU A 118 -5.71 -7.08 7.33
N ILE A 119 -4.62 -7.64 6.80
CA ILE A 119 -3.33 -6.96 6.65
C ILE A 119 -3.48 -5.71 5.78
N ARG A 120 -4.14 -5.84 4.62
CA ARG A 120 -4.40 -4.70 3.71
C ARG A 120 -5.20 -3.62 4.38
N ASP A 121 -6.24 -3.98 5.12
CA ASP A 121 -7.10 -3.01 5.78
C ASP A 121 -6.31 -2.19 6.80
N CYS A 122 -5.39 -2.80 7.54
CA CYS A 122 -4.48 -2.08 8.44
C CYS A 122 -3.59 -1.07 7.70
N PHE A 123 -3.01 -1.47 6.56
CA PHE A 123 -2.21 -0.57 5.74
C PHE A 123 -3.05 0.59 5.17
N HIS A 124 -4.25 0.27 4.68
CA HIS A 124 -5.18 1.24 4.12
C HIS A 124 -5.62 2.27 5.16
N GLU A 125 -6.05 1.84 6.35
CA GLU A 125 -6.46 2.71 7.47
C GLU A 125 -5.32 3.60 7.96
N HIS A 126 -4.08 3.09 7.96
CA HIS A 126 -2.92 3.89 8.34
C HIS A 126 -2.59 4.93 7.27
N LEU A 127 -2.62 4.55 5.99
CA LEU A 127 -2.32 5.43 4.87
C LEU A 127 -3.41 6.51 4.67
N GLU A 128 -4.66 6.23 5.06
CA GLU A 128 -5.74 7.22 5.11
C GLU A 128 -5.35 8.42 5.99
N LYS A 129 -4.71 8.15 7.13
CA LYS A 129 -4.40 9.14 8.18
C LYS A 129 -3.01 9.78 8.04
N ASN A 130 -2.20 9.33 7.08
CA ASN A 130 -0.80 9.74 6.96
C ASN A 130 -0.45 10.16 5.53
N GLU A 131 0.67 10.87 5.37
CA GLU A 131 1.20 11.23 4.06
C GLU A 131 1.81 10.00 3.35
N PRO A 132 1.85 9.99 2.00
CA PRO A 132 2.54 8.94 1.24
C PRO A 132 4.01 8.81 1.65
N PHE A 133 4.49 7.56 1.70
CA PHE A 133 5.93 7.30 1.81
C PHE A 133 6.63 7.83 0.54
N LYS A 134 7.76 8.51 0.74
CA LYS A 134 8.63 8.95 -0.34
C LYS A 134 9.97 8.24 -0.18
N LYS A 135 10.26 7.32 -1.11
CA LYS A 135 11.59 6.70 -1.18
C LYS A 135 12.56 7.75 -1.74
N LEU A 136 13.28 8.42 -0.84
CA LEU A 136 14.31 9.41 -1.16
C LEU A 136 15.49 8.76 -1.90
#